data_AF-A0A7R8D574-F1
#
_entry.id   AF-A0A7R8D574-F1
#
_cell.length_a   1.000
_cell.length_b   1.000
_cell.length_c   1.000
_cell.angle_alpha   90.00
_cell.angle_beta   90.00
_cell.angle_gamma   90.00
#
_symmetry.space_group_name_H-M   'P 1'
#
loop_
_entity.id
_entity.type
_entity.pdbx_description
1 polymer ?
#
loop_
_entity_poly.entity_id
_entity_poly.type
_entity_poly.pdbx_seq_one_letter_code
_entity_poly.pdbx_strand_id
1 'polypeptide(L)'
;MLTDLVTVHHGHPRWQYCTQMSSLLFGEVISRLYMQSIPKERQEEELKQVQSIFHLIKGNIIRKLNEITWLDPKTLILTKDKYCDSFWNFKRNSLQNLDEMGRGFNSQGVFENWWTPSDEKSFSNVSHCIKRQYVEHFRRPLKIDTRSILIEVDGAFTLNENICDVDGMNIVSDVLKDMSKNNFQDVVHLPNNPYPPVQLFFINIAQAYCSHIGPVSYILYLELDEHSPNPERVDGFMMNAELFSNAF
;
A
#
# COMPACT_ATOMS: atom_id res chain seq x y z
N MET A 1 21.39 -8.07 29.66
CA MET A 1 21.67 -7.25 28.45
C MET A 1 20.64 -7.50 27.34
N LEU A 2 19.40 -7.91 27.67
CA LEU A 2 18.31 -8.19 26.72
C LEU A 2 16.94 -7.66 27.19
N THR A 3 16.89 -6.97 28.33
CA THR A 3 15.65 -6.43 28.91
C THR A 3 15.13 -5.17 28.21
N ASP A 4 15.90 -4.61 27.27
CA ASP A 4 15.64 -3.29 26.66
C ASP A 4 15.35 -3.32 25.15
N LEU A 5 15.23 -4.50 24.51
CA LEU A 5 15.03 -4.54 23.05
C LEU A 5 13.64 -4.05 22.62
N VAL A 6 12.65 -4.07 23.52
CA VAL A 6 11.36 -3.43 23.33
C VAL A 6 10.91 -2.97 24.72
N THR A 7 11.22 -1.73 25.12
CA THR A 7 10.79 -1.19 26.42
C THR A 7 9.28 -0.91 26.41
N VAL A 8 8.49 -1.97 26.53
CA VAL A 8 7.09 -1.88 26.95
C VAL A 8 7.11 -1.66 28.46
N HIS A 9 7.21 -0.40 28.88
CA HIS A 9 7.33 -0.02 30.30
C HIS A 9 6.17 -0.51 31.17
N HIS A 10 5.00 -0.74 30.56
CA HIS A 10 3.86 -1.40 31.17
C HIS A 10 3.23 -2.36 30.17
N GLY A 11 3.13 -3.64 30.51
CA GLY A 11 2.38 -4.60 29.69
C GLY A 11 0.96 -4.09 29.45
N HIS A 12 0.41 -4.40 28.27
CA HIS A 12 -0.98 -4.07 27.94
C HIS A 12 -1.90 -4.50 29.09
N PRO A 13 -2.93 -3.69 29.45
CA PRO A 13 -3.96 -4.11 30.39
C PRO A 13 -4.43 -5.53 30.08
N ARG A 14 -4.63 -6.35 31.12
CA ARG A 14 -4.97 -7.78 30.96
C ARG A 14 -6.12 -8.03 29.99
N TRP A 15 -7.12 -7.14 29.97
CA TRP A 15 -8.25 -7.25 29.05
C TRP A 15 -7.82 -7.14 27.58
N GLN A 16 -6.86 -6.26 27.23
CA GLN A 16 -6.36 -6.13 25.86
C GLN A 16 -5.66 -7.41 25.41
N TYR A 17 -4.82 -7.98 26.27
CA TYR A 17 -4.16 -9.27 26.00
C TYR A 17 -5.20 -10.37 25.78
N CYS A 18 -6.19 -10.49 26.68
CA CYS A 18 -7.26 -11.48 26.52
C CYS A 18 -8.06 -11.27 25.24
N THR A 19 -8.44 -10.04 24.91
CA THR A 19 -9.15 -9.72 23.66
C THR A 19 -8.31 -10.08 22.44
N GLN A 20 -7.03 -9.71 22.41
CA GLN A 20 -6.13 -10.03 21.31
C GLN A 20 -5.99 -11.54 21.11
N MET A 21 -5.78 -12.30 22.19
CA MET A 21 -5.70 -13.76 22.13
C MET A 21 -7.02 -14.40 21.68
N SER A 22 -8.16 -13.90 22.15
CA SER A 22 -9.48 -14.38 21.72
C SER A 22 -9.74 -14.08 20.25
N SER A 23 -9.39 -12.89 19.76
CA SER A 23 -9.51 -12.52 18.34
C SER A 23 -8.59 -13.37 17.46
N LEU A 24 -7.39 -13.71 17.94
CA LEU A 24 -6.46 -14.58 17.21
C LEU A 24 -6.99 -16.02 17.08
N LEU A 25 -7.54 -16.58 18.16
CA LEU A 25 -7.98 -17.99 18.19
C LEU A 25 -9.40 -18.18 17.65
N PHE A 26 -10.27 -17.19 17.82
CA PHE A 26 -11.70 -17.27 17.52
C PHE A 26 -12.16 -16.13 16.60
N GLY A 27 -11.30 -15.73 15.66
CA GLY A 27 -11.52 -14.57 14.79
C GLY A 27 -12.87 -14.56 14.06
N GLU A 28 -13.33 -15.71 13.55
CA GLU A 28 -14.65 -15.80 12.89
C GLU A 28 -15.82 -15.56 13.85
N VAL A 29 -15.75 -16.12 15.06
CA VAL A 29 -16.80 -15.97 16.09
C VAL A 29 -16.84 -14.53 16.58
N ILE A 30 -15.68 -13.96 16.91
CA ILE A 30 -15.56 -12.57 17.35
C ILE A 30 -16.03 -11.61 16.26
N SER A 31 -15.64 -11.85 15.00
CA SER A 31 -16.11 -11.06 13.85
C SER A 31 -17.62 -11.13 13.70
N ARG A 32 -18.22 -12.32 13.82
CA ARG A 32 -19.69 -12.46 13.76
C ARG A 32 -20.40 -11.68 14.86
N LEU A 33 -19.89 -11.73 16.09
CA LEU A 33 -20.44 -10.96 17.22
C LEU A 33 -20.27 -9.46 17.00
N TYR A 34 -19.11 -9.03 16.51
CA TYR A 34 -18.85 -7.64 16.14
C TYR A 34 -19.84 -7.15 15.08
N MET A 35 -20.05 -7.93 14.01
CA MET A 35 -21.02 -7.58 12.95
C MET A 35 -22.46 -7.52 13.48
N GLN A 36 -22.83 -8.32 14.48
CA GLN A 36 -24.16 -8.23 15.11
C GLN A 36 -24.36 -6.93 15.91
N SER A 37 -23.27 -6.29 16.37
CA SER A 37 -23.34 -5.03 17.10
C SER A 37 -23.56 -3.81 16.21
N ILE A 38 -23.36 -3.94 14.89
CA ILE A 38 -23.55 -2.88 13.91
C ILE A 38 -24.96 -2.98 13.31
N PRO A 39 -25.75 -1.90 13.24
CA PRO A 39 -27.06 -1.94 12.56
C PRO A 39 -26.95 -2.41 11.11
N LYS A 40 -27.87 -3.27 10.66
CA LYS A 40 -27.86 -3.82 9.29
C LYS A 40 -27.84 -2.74 8.20
N GLU A 41 -28.60 -1.67 8.38
CA GLU A 41 -28.65 -0.55 7.44
C GLU A 41 -27.27 0.09 7.24
N ARG A 42 -26.52 0.30 8.32
CA ARG A 42 -25.15 0.81 8.27
C ARG A 42 -24.20 -0.16 7.56
N GLN A 43 -24.34 -1.47 7.81
CA GLN A 43 -23.53 -2.48 7.12
C GLN A 43 -23.78 -2.45 5.60
N GLU A 44 -25.04 -2.34 5.19
CA GLU A 44 -25.43 -2.27 3.78
C GLU A 44 -24.96 -0.98 3.12
N GLU A 45 -25.02 0.15 3.83
CA GLU A 45 -24.51 1.44 3.34
C GLU A 45 -22.99 1.43 3.16
N GLU A 46 -22.24 1.01 4.18
CA GLU A 46 -20.78 0.91 4.13
C GLU A 46 -20.34 -0.07 3.03
N LEU A 47 -21.02 -1.22 2.89
CA LEU A 47 -20.74 -2.18 1.82
C LEU A 47 -20.93 -1.56 0.42
N LYS A 48 -22.02 -0.82 0.21
CA LYS A 48 -22.29 -0.15 -1.08
C LYS A 48 -21.21 0.89 -1.39
N GLN A 49 -20.81 1.69 -0.40
CA GLN A 49 -19.76 2.70 -0.57
C GLN A 49 -18.41 2.07 -0.92
N VAL A 50 -18.00 1.05 -0.16
CA VAL A 50 -16.75 0.31 -0.42
C VAL A 50 -16.80 -0.32 -1.81
N GLN A 51 -17.87 -1.04 -2.17
CA GLN A 51 -18.02 -1.63 -3.50
C GLN A 51 -17.91 -0.59 -4.61
N SER A 52 -18.49 0.61 -4.44
CA SER A 52 -18.38 1.69 -5.42
C SER A 52 -16.93 2.14 -5.62
N ILE A 53 -16.16 2.29 -4.54
CA ILE A 53 -14.73 2.64 -4.60
C ILE A 53 -13.94 1.53 -5.33
N PHE A 54 -14.18 0.26 -5.00
CA PHE A 54 -13.51 -0.86 -5.68
C PHE A 54 -13.84 -0.89 -7.19
N HIS A 55 -15.08 -0.60 -7.58
CA HIS A 55 -15.44 -0.51 -9.00
C HIS A 55 -14.73 0.65 -9.71
N LEU A 56 -14.60 1.80 -9.05
CA LEU A 56 -13.90 2.96 -9.60
C LEU A 56 -12.40 2.66 -9.83
N ILE A 57 -11.74 2.09 -8.82
CA ILE A 57 -10.32 1.68 -8.90
C ILE A 57 -10.14 0.63 -10.01
N LYS A 58 -10.99 -0.41 -10.05
CA LYS A 58 -10.94 -1.44 -11.08
C LYS A 58 -11.11 -0.88 -12.49
N GLY A 59 -12.06 0.02 -12.69
CA GLY A 59 -12.29 0.67 -13.98
C GLY A 59 -11.06 1.46 -14.44
N ASN A 60 -10.40 2.16 -13.51
CA ASN A 60 -9.16 2.90 -13.81
C ASN A 60 -8.00 1.96 -14.16
N ILE A 61 -7.80 0.88 -13.40
CA ILE A 61 -6.77 -0.14 -13.70
C ILE A 61 -6.97 -0.71 -15.10
N ILE A 62 -8.19 -1.13 -15.45
CA ILE A 62 -8.49 -1.68 -16.79
C ILE A 62 -8.20 -0.65 -17.89
N ARG A 63 -8.57 0.62 -17.68
CA ARG A 63 -8.26 1.70 -18.62
C ARG A 63 -6.75 1.86 -18.79
N LYS A 64 -5.98 1.87 -17.70
CA LYS A 64 -4.52 1.97 -17.71
C LYS A 64 -3.86 0.80 -18.42
N LEU A 65 -4.34 -0.42 -18.17
CA LEU A 65 -3.87 -1.61 -18.90
C LEU A 65 -4.09 -1.46 -20.41
N ASN A 66 -5.17 -0.81 -20.88
CA ASN A 66 -5.37 -0.56 -22.31
C ASN A 66 -4.38 0.46 -22.91
N GLU A 67 -3.73 1.27 -22.09
CA GLU A 67 -2.76 2.31 -22.49
C GLU A 67 -1.30 1.81 -22.38
N ILE A 68 -1.06 0.65 -21.77
CA ILE A 68 0.29 0.08 -21.61
C ILE A 68 0.87 -0.30 -22.97
N THR A 69 2.07 0.20 -23.25
CA THR A 69 2.81 -0.07 -24.49
C THR A 69 4.01 -1.00 -24.30
N TRP A 70 4.39 -1.30 -23.06
CA TRP A 70 5.59 -2.09 -22.76
C TRP A 70 5.33 -3.60 -22.61
N LEU A 71 4.06 -4.00 -22.45
CA LEU A 71 3.63 -5.39 -22.41
C LEU A 71 3.34 -5.92 -23.81
N ASP A 72 3.80 -7.14 -24.10
CA ASP A 72 3.38 -7.92 -25.25
C ASP A 72 1.84 -8.09 -25.26
N PRO A 73 1.18 -8.02 -26.43
CA PRO A 73 -0.28 -8.13 -26.52
C PRO A 73 -0.87 -9.39 -25.87
N LYS A 74 -0.16 -10.52 -25.91
CA LYS A 74 -0.60 -11.76 -25.27
C LYS A 74 -0.50 -11.65 -23.75
N THR A 75 0.61 -11.14 -23.24
CA THR A 75 0.82 -10.91 -21.80
C THR A 75 -0.24 -9.94 -21.28
N LEU A 76 -0.55 -8.88 -22.03
CA LEU A 76 -1.56 -7.89 -21.66
C LEU A 76 -2.96 -8.50 -21.51
N ILE A 77 -3.36 -9.44 -22.36
CA ILE A 77 -4.65 -10.15 -22.22
C ILE A 77 -4.66 -10.96 -20.91
N LEU A 78 -3.61 -11.74 -20.65
CA LEU A 78 -3.49 -12.54 -19.44
C LEU A 78 -3.45 -11.68 -18.17
N THR A 79 -2.80 -10.52 -18.24
CA THR A 79 -2.81 -9.53 -17.15
C THR A 79 -4.23 -9.04 -16.86
N LYS A 80 -5.02 -8.69 -17.89
CA LYS A 80 -6.41 -8.25 -17.70
C LYS A 80 -7.26 -9.35 -17.05
N ASP A 81 -7.10 -10.59 -17.49
CA ASP A 81 -7.81 -11.74 -16.91
C ASP A 81 -7.46 -11.90 -15.42
N LYS A 82 -6.17 -11.78 -15.07
CA LYS A 82 -5.71 -11.82 -13.68
C LYS A 82 -6.31 -10.71 -12.80
N TYR A 83 -6.37 -9.47 -13.28
CA TYR A 83 -7.01 -8.38 -12.53
C TYR A 83 -8.53 -8.53 -12.44
N CYS A 84 -9.17 -9.14 -13.43
CA CYS A 84 -10.59 -9.44 -13.38
C CYS A 84 -10.92 -10.49 -12.32
N ASP A 85 -10.16 -11.59 -12.26
CA ASP A 85 -10.42 -12.73 -11.36
C ASP A 85 -10.03 -12.46 -9.89
N SER A 86 -8.93 -11.75 -9.66
CA SER A 86 -8.41 -11.47 -8.31
C SER A 86 -9.28 -10.49 -7.51
N PHE A 87 -9.81 -9.44 -8.16
CA PHE A 87 -10.67 -8.43 -7.52
C PHE A 87 -12.00 -9.02 -7.02
N TRP A 88 -12.57 -10.00 -7.73
CA TRP A 88 -13.85 -10.63 -7.36
C TRP A 88 -13.72 -11.60 -6.18
N ASN A 89 -12.54 -12.18 -5.99
CA ASN A 89 -12.34 -13.21 -4.98
C ASN A 89 -11.76 -12.67 -3.66
N PHE A 90 -11.49 -11.36 -3.54
CA PHE A 90 -10.85 -10.73 -2.36
C PHE A 90 -9.58 -11.49 -1.91
N LYS A 91 -8.96 -12.25 -2.82
CA LYS A 91 -7.79 -13.07 -2.55
C LYS A 91 -6.57 -12.22 -2.89
N ARG A 92 -5.91 -11.73 -1.83
CA ARG A 92 -4.69 -10.92 -1.86
C ARG A 92 -4.92 -9.50 -2.42
N ASN A 93 -4.11 -8.56 -1.95
CA ASN A 93 -4.15 -7.16 -2.38
C ASN A 93 -3.93 -7.10 -3.90
N SER A 94 -4.91 -6.63 -4.68
CA SER A 94 -4.86 -6.71 -6.15
C SER A 94 -3.73 -5.89 -6.77
N LEU A 95 -3.15 -4.97 -6.00
CA LEU A 95 -1.95 -4.22 -6.37
C LEU A 95 -0.69 -5.09 -6.39
N GLN A 96 -0.67 -6.18 -5.62
CA GLN A 96 0.41 -7.18 -5.60
C GLN A 96 0.31 -8.20 -6.74
N ASN A 97 -0.62 -8.05 -7.69
CA ASN A 97 -0.76 -9.01 -8.78
C ASN A 97 0.42 -8.99 -9.77
N LEU A 98 1.09 -7.85 -9.91
CA LEU A 98 2.21 -7.68 -10.84
C LEU A 98 3.50 -7.25 -10.16
N ASP A 99 3.58 -7.32 -8.83
CA ASP A 99 4.84 -7.11 -8.13
C ASP A 99 5.85 -8.24 -8.42
N GLU A 100 7.04 -8.15 -7.84
CA GLU A 100 8.16 -9.05 -8.17
C GLU A 100 7.80 -10.53 -7.93
N MET A 101 7.01 -10.83 -6.90
CA MET A 101 6.58 -12.20 -6.60
C MET A 101 5.29 -12.58 -7.33
N GLY A 102 4.30 -11.68 -7.31
CA GLY A 102 2.96 -11.85 -7.82
C GLY A 102 2.94 -12.13 -9.31
N ARG A 103 3.82 -11.49 -10.10
CA ARG A 103 3.94 -11.74 -11.55
C ARG A 103 4.19 -13.20 -11.90
N GLY A 104 4.80 -13.99 -11.01
CA GLY A 104 5.08 -15.41 -11.22
C GLY A 104 3.85 -16.31 -11.18
N PHE A 105 2.67 -15.79 -10.83
CA PHE A 105 1.43 -16.56 -10.74
C PHE A 105 0.43 -16.11 -11.80
N ASN A 106 -0.26 -17.05 -12.45
CA ASN A 106 -1.36 -16.74 -13.36
C ASN A 106 -2.66 -16.39 -12.62
N SER A 107 -3.78 -16.18 -13.34
CA SER A 107 -5.06 -15.80 -12.72
C SER A 107 -5.66 -16.87 -11.80
N GLN A 108 -5.25 -18.13 -11.97
CA GLN A 108 -5.65 -19.26 -11.12
C GLN A 108 -4.72 -19.45 -9.91
N GLY A 109 -3.67 -18.63 -9.76
CA GLY A 109 -2.69 -18.77 -8.68
C GLY A 109 -1.69 -19.91 -8.90
N VAL A 110 -1.50 -20.36 -10.15
CA VAL A 110 -0.48 -21.35 -10.51
C VAL A 110 0.83 -20.63 -10.82
N PHE A 111 1.94 -21.12 -10.26
CA PHE A 111 3.27 -20.60 -10.55
C PHE A 111 3.71 -21.04 -11.95
N GLU A 112 3.80 -20.10 -12.87
CA GLU A 112 4.27 -20.32 -14.23
C GLU A 112 4.82 -19.03 -14.82
N ASN A 113 5.77 -19.15 -15.76
CA ASN A 113 6.20 -17.99 -16.52
C ASN A 113 5.26 -17.77 -17.71
N TRP A 114 4.39 -16.76 -17.59
CA TRP A 114 3.44 -16.36 -18.64
C TRP A 114 3.82 -15.04 -19.30
N TRP A 115 5.02 -14.51 -19.00
CA TRP A 115 5.56 -13.28 -19.55
C TRP A 115 6.55 -13.58 -20.68
N THR A 116 6.69 -12.65 -21.63
CA THR A 116 7.76 -12.73 -22.63
C THR A 116 9.08 -12.19 -22.05
N PRO A 117 10.24 -12.56 -22.62
CA PRO A 117 11.52 -11.98 -22.19
C PRO A 117 11.59 -10.45 -22.30
N SER A 118 10.81 -9.84 -23.21
CA SER A 118 10.73 -8.39 -23.35
C SER A 118 9.95 -7.74 -22.20
N ASP A 119 8.88 -8.38 -21.77
CA ASP A 119 8.07 -7.94 -20.63
C ASP A 119 8.90 -8.00 -19.35
N GLU A 120 9.60 -9.13 -19.14
CA GLU A 120 10.48 -9.34 -17.98
C GLU A 120 11.58 -8.27 -17.92
N LYS A 121 12.20 -7.96 -19.06
CA LYS A 121 13.22 -6.92 -19.14
C LYS A 121 12.64 -5.55 -18.81
N SER A 122 11.46 -5.22 -19.35
CA SER A 122 10.82 -3.93 -19.13
C SER A 122 10.45 -3.74 -17.66
N PHE A 123 9.85 -4.74 -17.03
CA PHE A 123 9.52 -4.72 -15.61
C PHE A 123 10.76 -4.71 -14.73
N SER A 124 11.76 -5.54 -15.04
CA SER A 124 13.03 -5.56 -14.31
C SER A 124 13.69 -4.17 -14.28
N ASN A 125 13.61 -3.38 -15.35
CA ASN A 125 14.13 -2.01 -15.36
C ASN A 125 13.38 -1.10 -14.35
N VAL A 126 12.06 -1.24 -14.26
CA VAL A 126 11.23 -0.49 -13.30
C VAL A 126 11.52 -0.93 -11.87
N SER A 127 11.55 -2.25 -11.61
CA SER A 127 11.90 -2.83 -10.31
C SER A 127 13.28 -2.36 -9.84
N HIS A 128 14.28 -2.33 -10.73
CA HIS A 128 15.61 -1.83 -10.40
C HIS A 128 15.62 -0.33 -10.10
N CYS A 129 14.78 0.46 -10.77
CA CYS A 129 14.65 1.89 -10.49
C CYS A 129 14.12 2.13 -9.07
N ILE A 130 13.01 1.45 -8.71
CA ILE A 130 12.40 1.55 -7.38
C ILE A 130 13.36 1.05 -6.29
N LYS A 131 13.98 -0.12 -6.51
CA LYS A 131 15.01 -0.64 -5.60
C LYS A 131 16.10 0.40 -5.32
N ARG A 132 16.64 1.00 -6.38
CA ARG A 132 17.71 2.00 -6.26
C ARG A 132 17.22 3.27 -5.57
N GLN A 133 16.01 3.76 -5.88
CA GLN A 133 15.43 4.93 -5.25
C GLN A 133 15.43 4.78 -3.72
N TYR A 134 14.91 3.67 -3.20
CA TYR A 134 14.80 3.51 -1.75
C TYR A 134 16.16 3.43 -1.06
N VAL A 135 17.14 2.78 -1.67
CA VAL A 135 18.53 2.73 -1.17
C VAL A 135 19.19 4.11 -1.15
N GLU A 136 19.05 4.87 -2.24
CA GLU A 136 19.74 6.16 -2.40
C GLU A 136 19.12 7.29 -1.58
N HIS A 137 17.79 7.30 -1.43
CA HIS A 137 17.08 8.40 -0.76
C HIS A 137 16.89 8.18 0.74
N PHE A 138 16.88 6.93 1.21
CA PHE A 138 16.52 6.62 2.60
C PHE A 138 17.68 6.05 3.41
N ARG A 139 18.78 6.81 3.39
CA ARG A 139 19.99 6.54 4.17
C ARG A 139 20.28 7.70 5.10
N ARG A 140 20.21 7.46 6.43
CA ARG A 140 20.35 8.54 7.43
C ARG A 140 20.90 8.04 8.76
N PRO A 141 21.52 8.91 9.58
CA PRO A 141 21.86 8.56 10.95
C PRO A 141 20.61 8.42 11.82
N LEU A 142 20.56 7.36 12.63
CA LEU A 142 19.62 7.16 13.72
C LEU A 142 20.39 7.27 15.05
N LYS A 143 19.91 8.14 15.94
CA LYS A 143 20.51 8.34 17.27
C LYS A 143 19.93 7.34 18.27
N ILE A 144 20.82 6.72 19.04
CA ILE A 144 20.51 5.88 20.20
C ILE A 144 21.40 6.35 21.33
N ASP A 145 20.80 7.00 22.33
CA ASP A 145 21.51 7.67 23.41
C ASP A 145 22.60 8.63 22.88
N THR A 146 23.86 8.35 23.19
CA THR A 146 25.03 9.13 22.74
C THR A 146 25.64 8.63 21.44
N ARG A 147 25.12 7.54 20.85
CA ARG A 147 25.63 6.91 19.63
C ARG A 147 24.75 7.27 18.43
N SER A 148 25.38 7.23 17.26
CA SER A 148 24.70 7.39 15.97
C SER A 148 25.03 6.18 15.12
N ILE A 149 24.00 5.53 14.57
CA ILE A 149 24.13 4.38 13.67
C ILE A 149 23.57 4.82 12.32
N LEU A 150 24.26 4.49 11.23
CA LEU A 150 23.72 4.73 9.89
C LEU A 150 22.68 3.66 9.58
N ILE A 151 21.46 4.08 9.30
CA ILE A 151 20.39 3.20 8.83
C ILE A 151 20.16 3.40 7.33
N GLU A 152 19.72 2.35 6.67
CA GLU A 152 19.48 2.28 5.24
C GLU A 152 18.34 1.29 4.99
N VAL A 153 17.44 1.61 4.06
CA VAL A 153 16.41 0.68 3.61
C VAL A 153 17.04 -0.37 2.70
N ASP A 154 16.84 -1.65 2.97
CA ASP A 154 17.19 -2.71 2.03
C ASP A 154 16.15 -2.74 0.90
N GLY A 155 16.45 -2.01 -0.18
CA GLY A 155 15.56 -1.92 -1.33
C GLY A 155 15.36 -3.24 -2.08
N ALA A 156 16.15 -4.29 -1.81
CA ALA A 156 15.87 -5.63 -2.33
C ALA A 156 14.81 -6.34 -1.47
N PHE A 157 14.97 -6.26 -0.14
CA PHE A 157 14.04 -6.86 0.82
C PHE A 157 12.65 -6.23 0.74
N THR A 158 12.58 -4.90 0.62
CA THR A 158 11.31 -4.17 0.62
C THR A 158 10.70 -3.96 -0.78
N LEU A 159 11.33 -4.51 -1.82
CA LEU A 159 11.00 -4.19 -3.21
C LEU A 159 9.54 -4.45 -3.55
N ASN A 160 9.01 -5.58 -3.08
CA ASN A 160 7.68 -6.03 -3.42
C ASN A 160 6.59 -5.05 -2.92
N GLU A 161 6.69 -4.65 -1.65
CA GLU A 161 5.77 -3.68 -1.05
C GLU A 161 6.00 -2.26 -1.58
N ASN A 162 7.25 -1.88 -1.89
CA ASN A 162 7.54 -0.59 -2.48
C ASN A 162 6.92 -0.44 -3.89
N ILE A 163 6.96 -1.50 -4.71
CA ILE A 163 6.26 -1.51 -6.02
C ILE A 163 4.75 -1.38 -5.80
N CYS A 164 4.17 -2.15 -4.87
CA CYS A 164 2.75 -2.11 -4.55
C CYS A 164 2.29 -0.71 -4.11
N ASP A 165 3.08 -0.04 -3.27
CA ASP A 165 2.80 1.33 -2.79
C ASP A 165 2.87 2.36 -3.91
N VAL A 166 3.92 2.30 -4.76
CA VAL A 166 4.09 3.21 -5.90
C VAL A 166 2.97 3.02 -6.93
N ASP A 167 2.63 1.77 -7.27
CA ASP A 167 1.55 1.46 -8.20
C ASP A 167 0.20 1.86 -7.63
N GLY A 168 -0.04 1.56 -6.35
CA GLY A 168 -1.23 1.98 -5.62
C GLY A 168 -1.43 3.48 -5.68
N MET A 169 -0.39 4.25 -5.36
CA MET A 169 -0.39 5.72 -5.40
C MET A 169 -0.69 6.27 -6.79
N ASN A 170 -0.09 5.69 -7.83
CA ASN A 170 -0.33 6.11 -9.21
C ASN A 170 -1.78 5.84 -9.65
N ILE A 171 -2.31 4.64 -9.34
CA ILE A 171 -3.70 4.28 -9.66
C ILE A 171 -4.69 5.24 -8.98
N VAL A 172 -4.53 5.51 -7.68
CA VAL A 172 -5.45 6.41 -6.98
C VAL A 172 -5.28 7.87 -7.41
N SER A 173 -4.06 8.30 -7.78
CA SER A 173 -3.80 9.62 -8.35
C SER A 173 -4.49 9.79 -9.71
N ASP A 174 -4.49 8.76 -10.55
CA ASP A 174 -5.19 8.76 -11.82
C ASP A 174 -6.71 8.82 -11.65
N VAL A 175 -7.25 8.06 -10.68
CA VAL A 175 -8.67 8.15 -10.30
C VAL A 175 -9.02 9.58 -9.87
N LEU A 176 -8.20 10.19 -9.01
CA LEU A 176 -8.41 11.56 -8.55
C LEU A 176 -8.33 12.59 -9.70
N LYS A 177 -7.39 12.41 -10.63
CA LYS A 177 -7.26 13.23 -11.84
C LYS A 177 -8.44 13.08 -12.79
N ASP A 178 -9.05 11.90 -12.88
CA ASP A 178 -10.26 11.71 -13.67
C ASP A 178 -11.48 12.33 -12.99
N MET A 179 -11.59 12.25 -11.66
CA MET A 179 -12.61 12.95 -10.89
C MET A 179 -12.47 14.48 -11.00
N SER A 180 -11.24 14.99 -11.09
CA SER A 180 -10.96 16.43 -11.22
C SER A 180 -11.44 17.04 -12.54
N LYS A 181 -11.46 16.26 -13.63
CA LYS A 181 -11.93 16.72 -14.96
C LYS A 181 -13.41 17.12 -14.95
N ASN A 182 -14.19 16.60 -14.00
CA ASN A 182 -15.56 17.05 -13.73
C ASN A 182 -15.56 18.28 -12.77
N ASN A 183 -14.49 19.08 -12.82
CA ASN A 183 -14.20 20.30 -12.06
C ASN A 183 -14.21 20.19 -10.54
N PHE A 184 -14.22 18.99 -9.95
CA PHE A 184 -14.41 18.83 -8.50
C PHE A 184 -15.58 19.68 -7.96
N GLN A 185 -16.59 19.99 -8.79
CA GLN A 185 -17.63 20.98 -8.47
C GLN A 185 -18.41 20.60 -7.21
N ASP A 186 -18.48 19.30 -6.92
CA ASP A 186 -19.14 18.72 -5.76
C ASP A 186 -18.19 18.40 -4.60
N VAL A 187 -16.90 18.76 -4.69
CA VAL A 187 -15.94 18.46 -3.62
C VAL A 187 -16.04 19.49 -2.51
N VAL A 188 -16.52 19.03 -1.37
CA VAL A 188 -16.65 19.82 -0.15
C VAL A 188 -15.27 20.27 0.32
N HIS A 189 -15.05 21.58 0.33
CA HIS A 189 -13.91 22.16 1.05
C HIS A 189 -14.12 21.98 2.55
N LEU A 190 -13.13 21.41 3.23
CA LEU A 190 -13.17 21.29 4.69
C LEU A 190 -13.21 22.70 5.33
N PRO A 191 -14.15 22.97 6.25
CA PRO A 191 -14.25 24.27 6.89
C PRO A 191 -12.94 24.66 7.59
N ASN A 192 -12.51 25.90 7.42
CA ASN A 192 -11.28 26.46 8.02
C ASN A 192 -9.98 25.72 7.66
N ASN A 193 -9.94 25.00 6.53
CA ASN A 193 -8.75 24.33 6.04
C ASN A 193 -8.10 25.13 4.89
N PRO A 194 -6.77 25.42 4.95
CA PRO A 194 -6.10 26.20 3.91
C PRO A 194 -5.77 25.38 2.65
N TYR A 195 -5.88 24.05 2.69
CA TYR A 195 -5.49 23.16 1.61
C TYR A 195 -6.69 22.85 0.68
N PRO A 196 -6.51 22.92 -0.66
CA PRO A 196 -7.48 22.45 -1.62
C PRO A 196 -7.63 20.91 -1.55
N PRO A 197 -8.73 20.35 -2.08
CA PRO A 197 -9.03 18.93 -1.95
C PRO A 197 -7.94 17.97 -2.45
N VAL A 198 -7.22 18.33 -3.53
CA VAL A 198 -6.12 17.51 -4.05
C VAL A 198 -4.93 17.43 -3.09
N GLN A 199 -4.59 18.53 -2.40
CA GLN A 199 -3.56 18.49 -1.36
C GLN A 199 -4.06 17.71 -0.13
N LEU A 200 -5.34 17.88 0.24
CA LEU A 200 -5.96 17.12 1.35
C LEU A 200 -5.96 15.61 1.13
N PHE A 201 -6.11 15.16 -0.12
CA PHE A 201 -5.99 13.76 -0.47
C PHE A 201 -4.61 13.19 -0.08
N PHE A 202 -3.53 13.85 -0.50
CA PHE A 202 -2.18 13.41 -0.17
C PHE A 202 -1.86 13.55 1.32
N ILE A 203 -2.35 14.61 1.98
CA ILE A 203 -2.23 14.78 3.42
C ILE A 203 -2.94 13.63 4.16
N ASN A 204 -4.14 13.26 3.73
CA ASN A 204 -4.90 12.17 4.35
C ASN A 204 -4.19 10.82 4.22
N ILE A 205 -3.59 10.55 3.05
CA ILE A 205 -2.78 9.34 2.85
C ILE A 205 -1.57 9.37 3.80
N ALA A 206 -0.79 10.46 3.83
CA ALA A 206 0.37 10.56 4.71
C ALA A 206 -0.01 10.40 6.20
N GLN A 207 -1.17 10.91 6.60
CA GLN A 207 -1.69 10.77 7.97
C GLN A 207 -1.96 9.32 8.37
N ALA A 208 -2.38 8.46 7.44
CA ALA A 208 -2.62 7.04 7.73
C ALA A 208 -1.33 6.30 8.12
N TYR A 209 -0.17 6.82 7.72
CA TYR A 209 1.15 6.27 8.04
C TYR A 209 1.84 6.98 9.22
N CYS A 210 1.24 8.01 9.81
CA CYS A 210 1.81 8.65 10.99
C CYS A 210 1.99 7.65 12.13
N SER A 211 3.25 7.42 12.53
CA SER A 211 3.59 6.54 13.63
C SER A 211 4.77 7.10 14.42
N HIS A 212 4.88 6.67 15.68
CA HIS A 212 6.02 6.99 16.53
C HIS A 212 6.62 5.69 17.04
N ILE A 213 7.83 5.38 16.59
CA ILE A 213 8.55 4.15 16.93
C ILE A 213 9.91 4.51 17.55
N GLY A 214 10.27 3.82 18.64
CA GLY A 214 11.57 4.01 19.28
C GLY A 214 12.71 3.52 18.39
N PRO A 215 13.94 4.01 18.57
CA PRO A 215 15.03 3.76 17.62
C PRO A 215 15.44 2.27 17.55
N VAL A 216 15.34 1.51 18.65
CA VAL A 216 15.60 0.06 18.63
C VAL A 216 14.52 -0.67 17.82
N SER A 217 13.25 -0.37 18.06
CA SER A 217 12.14 -0.94 17.29
C SER A 217 12.19 -0.51 15.82
N TYR A 218 12.71 0.68 15.51
CA TYR A 218 12.96 1.14 14.15
C TYR A 218 13.97 0.25 13.42
N ILE A 219 15.08 -0.10 14.08
CA ILE A 219 16.08 -1.01 13.53
C ILE A 219 15.45 -2.39 13.31
N LEU A 220 14.71 -2.91 14.28
CA LEU A 220 14.01 -4.19 14.10
C LEU A 220 13.01 -4.15 12.94
N TYR A 221 12.32 -3.03 12.76
CA TYR A 221 11.41 -2.83 11.63
C TYR A 221 12.18 -2.92 10.30
N LEU A 222 13.28 -2.18 10.15
CA LEU A 222 14.14 -2.21 8.96
C LEU A 222 14.66 -3.61 8.61
N GLU A 223 15.00 -4.42 9.62
CA GLU A 223 15.66 -5.71 9.42
C GLU A 223 14.70 -6.89 9.26
N LEU A 224 13.45 -6.77 9.73
CA LEU A 224 12.53 -7.91 9.87
C LEU A 224 11.22 -7.78 9.11
N ASP A 225 10.85 -6.58 8.67
CA ASP A 225 9.58 -6.35 7.97
C ASP A 225 9.83 -6.03 6.50
N GLU A 226 9.09 -6.69 5.62
CA GLU A 226 9.16 -6.48 4.18
C GLU A 226 8.64 -5.10 3.73
N HIS A 227 8.01 -4.34 4.63
CA HIS A 227 7.65 -2.95 4.35
C HIS A 227 8.79 -2.02 4.74
N SER A 228 9.06 -1.03 3.89
CA SER A 228 9.88 0.13 4.31
C SER A 228 9.24 0.79 5.55
N PRO A 229 10.00 1.46 6.42
CA PRO A 229 9.39 2.17 7.54
C PRO A 229 8.45 3.28 7.05
N ASN A 230 7.42 3.58 7.84
CA ASN A 230 6.33 4.47 7.42
C ASN A 230 6.75 5.82 6.80
N PRO A 231 7.73 6.57 7.35
CA PRO A 231 8.15 7.83 6.73
C PRO A 231 8.73 7.62 5.33
N GLU A 232 9.61 6.63 5.17
CA GLU A 232 10.24 6.26 3.90
C GLU A 232 9.23 5.70 2.90
N ARG A 233 8.18 4.99 3.36
CA ARG A 233 7.05 4.58 2.49
C ARG A 233 6.37 5.80 1.89
N VAL A 234 5.91 6.71 2.74
CA VAL A 234 5.20 7.93 2.31
C VAL A 234 6.03 8.72 1.33
N ASP A 235 7.26 9.04 1.70
CA ASP A 235 8.15 9.80 0.82
C ASP A 235 8.41 9.04 -0.49
N GLY A 236 8.61 7.73 -0.43
CA GLY A 236 8.92 6.89 -1.59
C GLY A 236 7.81 6.87 -2.63
N PHE A 237 6.57 6.60 -2.24
CA PHE A 237 5.46 6.59 -3.19
C PHE A 237 5.02 7.99 -3.62
N MET A 238 5.19 9.02 -2.78
CA MET A 238 4.87 10.40 -3.14
C MET A 238 5.87 10.97 -4.17
N MET A 239 7.16 10.62 -4.07
CA MET A 239 8.19 10.99 -5.05
C MET A 239 7.89 10.46 -6.46
N ASN A 240 7.09 9.39 -6.57
CA ASN A 240 6.70 8.78 -7.85
C ASN A 240 5.33 9.27 -8.37
N ALA A 241 4.66 10.17 -7.65
CA ALA A 241 3.34 10.67 -8.02
C ALA A 241 3.43 12.06 -8.66
N GLU A 242 3.26 12.15 -9.98
CA GLU A 242 3.27 13.44 -10.70
C GLU A 242 2.20 14.40 -10.15
N LEU A 243 1.02 13.88 -9.80
CA LEU A 243 -0.07 14.69 -9.24
C LEU A 243 0.28 15.27 -7.87
N PHE A 244 1.11 14.59 -7.07
CA PHE A 244 1.60 15.12 -5.80
C PHE A 244 2.50 16.33 -6.03
N SER A 245 3.49 16.20 -6.93
CA SER A 245 4.40 17.30 -7.29
C SER A 245 3.67 18.51 -7.88
N ASN A 246 2.62 18.29 -8.68
CA ASN A 246 1.80 19.39 -9.20
C ASN A 246 0.90 20.04 -8.15
N ALA A 247 0.56 19.31 -7.08
CA ALA A 247 -0.34 19.79 -6.06
C ALA A 247 0.37 20.68 -5.02
N PHE A 248 1.68 20.52 -4.78
CA PHE A 248 2.46 21.22 -3.74
C PHE A 248 3.59 22.06 -4.31
#